data_AF-A0A2H0RS81-F1
#
_entry.id   AF-A0A2H0RS81-F1
#
_cell.length_a   1.000
_cell.length_b   1.000
_cell.length_c   1.000
_cell.angle_alpha   90.00
_cell.angle_beta   90.00
_cell.angle_gamma   90.00
#
_symmetry.space_group_name_H-M   'P 1'
#
loop_
_entity.id
_entity.type
_entity.pdbx_description
1 polymer ?
#
loop_
_entity_poly.entity_id
_entity_poly.type
_entity_poly.pdbx_seq_one_letter_code
_entity_poly.pdbx_strand_id
1 'polypeptide(L)'
;MGNCQRTFIEPIRKKLTMIVGLGMVALMTFSLSISFYSNVLFEETLKEIQDKNSHLVEEIEQGYQDLEHFRSEQYRDKYAKENLGLMNPGEKALVITEEMNVVSFPLTDSGILNTEQQEATYLELLRQMPVIEHWKLFLFHRKKIEELKRAL
;
A
#
# COMPACT_ATOMS: atom_id res chain seq x y z
N MET A 1 -66.67 -11.30 41.19
CA MET A 1 -65.23 -11.54 41.45
C MET A 1 -64.45 -10.95 40.29
N GLY A 2 -63.71 -9.86 40.50
CA GLY A 2 -62.90 -9.26 39.44
C GLY A 2 -62.79 -7.76 39.61
N ASN A 3 -61.88 -7.31 40.47
CA ASN A 3 -61.36 -5.93 40.50
C ASN A 3 -60.13 -5.79 41.43
N CYS A 4 -59.28 -6.82 41.54
CA CYS A 4 -58.08 -6.75 42.40
C CYS A 4 -56.74 -6.71 41.63
N GLN A 5 -56.76 -6.54 40.30
CA GLN A 5 -55.54 -6.68 39.48
C GLN A 5 -55.03 -5.37 38.82
N ARG A 6 -55.77 -4.26 38.88
CA ARG A 6 -55.37 -3.01 38.21
C ARG A 6 -54.37 -2.15 38.98
N THR A 7 -54.27 -2.27 40.30
CA THR A 7 -53.50 -1.33 41.14
C THR A 7 -51.98 -1.61 41.13
N PHE A 8 -51.53 -2.79 40.71
CA PHE A 8 -50.11 -3.16 40.74
C PHE A 8 -49.32 -2.72 39.48
N ILE A 9 -50.00 -2.48 38.35
CA ILE A 9 -49.34 -2.22 37.05
C ILE A 9 -48.95 -0.74 36.89
N GLU A 10 -49.65 0.18 37.55
CA GLU A 10 -49.40 1.62 37.50
C GLU A 10 -47.99 2.04 37.99
N PRO A 11 -47.46 1.54 39.13
CA PRO A 11 -46.11 1.91 39.58
C PRO A 11 -45.01 1.36 38.65
N ILE A 12 -45.22 0.20 38.01
CA ILE A 12 -44.24 -0.40 37.10
C ILE A 12 -44.12 0.43 35.82
N ARG A 13 -45.25 0.87 35.26
CA ARG A 13 -45.26 1.73 34.06
C ARG A 13 -44.52 3.04 34.27
N LYS A 14 -44.74 3.71 35.41
CA LYS A 14 -44.03 4.96 35.76
C LYS A 14 -42.52 4.76 35.88
N LYS A 15 -42.08 3.67 36.53
CA LYS A 15 -40.65 3.33 36.64
C LYS A 15 -40.03 3.03 35.28
N LEU A 16 -40.77 2.35 34.39
CA LEU A 16 -40.29 2.00 33.06
C LEU A 16 -40.05 3.24 32.19
N THR A 17 -40.97 4.21 32.20
CA THR A 17 -40.79 5.48 31.48
C THR A 17 -39.58 6.27 32.01
N MET A 18 -39.35 6.26 33.32
CA MET A 18 -38.18 6.92 33.92
C MET A 18 -36.86 6.26 33.48
N ILE A 19 -36.81 4.93 33.47
CA ILE A 19 -35.62 4.18 33.01
C ILE A 19 -35.37 4.41 31.52
N VAL A 20 -36.43 4.40 30.69
CA VAL A 20 -36.31 4.67 29.25
C VAL A 20 -35.83 6.11 29.00
N GLY A 21 -36.36 7.08 29.74
CA GLY A 21 -35.91 8.47 29.67
C GLY A 21 -34.44 8.63 30.05
N LEU A 22 -34.01 8.02 31.15
CA LEU A 22 -32.61 8.03 31.58
C LEU A 22 -31.71 7.35 30.54
N GLY A 23 -32.14 6.21 29.99
CA GLY A 23 -31.41 5.49 28.96
C GLY A 23 -31.24 6.31 27.68
N MET A 24 -32.26 7.04 27.26
CA MET A 24 -32.20 7.88 26.06
C MET A 24 -31.21 9.05 26.24
N VAL A 25 -31.21 9.68 27.41
CA VAL A 25 -30.24 10.73 27.73
C VAL A 25 -28.81 10.18 27.76
N ALA A 26 -28.61 9.00 28.36
CA ALA A 26 -27.30 8.34 28.40
C ALA A 26 -26.81 7.95 26.99
N LEU A 27 -27.70 7.48 26.11
CA LEU A 27 -27.34 7.18 24.73
C LEU A 27 -26.95 8.44 23.96
N MET A 28 -27.68 9.56 24.15
CA MET A 28 -27.34 10.83 23.48
C MET A 28 -25.98 11.38 23.91
N THR A 29 -25.67 11.35 25.21
CA THR A 29 -24.36 11.79 25.70
C THR A 29 -23.25 10.86 25.22
N PHE A 30 -23.48 9.55 25.22
CA PHE A 30 -22.53 8.56 24.72
C PHE A 30 -22.27 8.72 23.21
N SER A 31 -23.31 8.93 22.40
CA SER A 31 -23.19 9.20 20.97
C SER A 31 -22.39 10.47 20.69
N LEU A 32 -22.60 11.52 21.49
CA LEU A 32 -21.84 12.75 21.37
C LEU A 32 -20.36 12.50 21.69
N SER A 33 -20.05 11.75 22.75
CA SER A 33 -18.67 11.37 23.08
C SER A 33 -17.97 10.59 21.97
N ILE A 34 -18.66 9.62 21.35
CA ILE A 34 -18.13 8.88 20.20
C ILE A 34 -17.86 9.84 19.03
N SER A 35 -18.79 10.75 18.73
CA SER A 35 -18.64 11.72 17.65
C SER A 35 -17.41 12.60 17.84
N PHE A 36 -17.15 13.07 19.06
CA PHE A 36 -15.95 13.85 19.36
C PHE A 36 -14.68 13.02 19.21
N TYR A 37 -14.66 11.78 19.69
CA TYR A 37 -13.51 10.88 19.57
C TYR A 37 -13.15 10.62 18.10
N SER A 38 -14.15 10.32 17.26
CA SER A 38 -13.93 10.10 15.83
C SER A 38 -13.44 11.37 15.11
N ASN A 39 -13.89 12.56 15.51
CA ASN A 39 -13.43 13.80 14.89
C ASN A 39 -11.93 14.05 15.13
N VAL A 40 -11.46 13.86 16.38
CA VAL A 40 -10.04 14.01 16.71
C VAL A 40 -9.19 12.98 15.98
N LEU A 41 -9.63 11.73 15.94
CA LEU A 41 -8.92 10.66 15.22
C LEU A 41 -8.84 10.92 13.71
N PHE A 42 -9.88 11.55 13.14
CA PHE A 42 -9.91 11.90 11.72
C PHE A 42 -8.93 13.01 11.39
N GLU A 43 -8.80 14.02 12.25
CA GLU A 43 -7.81 15.09 12.10
C GLU A 43 -6.37 14.56 12.17
N GLU A 44 -6.08 13.65 13.12
CA GLU A 44 -4.77 13.00 13.20
C GLU A 44 -4.47 12.15 11.95
N THR A 45 -5.45 11.38 11.48
CA THR A 45 -5.29 10.54 10.29
C THR A 45 -5.08 11.39 9.03
N LEU A 46 -5.83 12.48 8.88
CA LEU A 46 -5.65 13.42 7.76
C LEU A 46 -4.26 14.04 7.77
N LYS A 47 -3.78 14.45 8.95
CA LYS A 47 -2.45 15.03 9.11
C LYS A 47 -1.36 14.01 8.75
N GLU A 48 -1.48 12.76 9.21
CA GLU A 48 -0.54 11.70 8.87
C GLU A 48 -0.50 11.42 7.36
N ILE A 49 -1.67 11.39 6.70
CA ILE A 49 -1.76 11.19 5.25
C ILE A 49 -1.13 12.37 4.51
N GLN A 50 -1.35 13.59 4.99
CA GLN A 50 -0.79 14.80 4.38
C GLN A 50 0.74 14.82 4.51
N ASP A 51 1.28 14.51 5.68
CA ASP A 51 2.73 14.44 5.93
C ASP A 51 3.38 13.37 5.03
N LYS A 52 2.75 12.18 4.91
CA LYS A 52 3.20 11.12 3.99
C LYS A 52 3.20 11.57 2.54
N ASN A 53 2.16 12.28 2.10
CA ASN A 53 2.10 12.79 0.73
C ASN A 53 3.20 13.81 0.45
N SER A 54 3.45 14.75 1.38
CA SER A 54 4.55 15.71 1.20
C SER A 54 5.90 15.01 1.14
N HIS A 55 6.12 14.00 1.99
CA HIS A 55 7.36 13.23 1.98
C HIS A 55 7.55 12.45 0.66
N LEU A 56 6.48 11.83 0.15
CA LEU A 56 6.53 11.13 -1.13
C LEU A 56 6.84 12.07 -2.29
N VAL A 57 6.28 13.28 -2.30
CA VAL A 57 6.59 14.28 -3.33
C VAL A 57 8.06 14.66 -3.29
N GLU A 58 8.61 14.87 -2.09
CA GLU A 58 10.03 15.19 -1.90
C GLU A 58 10.95 14.04 -2.34
N GLU A 59 10.63 12.78 -2.00
CA GLU A 59 11.37 11.60 -2.45
C GLU A 59 11.33 11.44 -3.98
N ILE A 60 10.18 11.71 -4.60
CA ILE A 60 10.04 11.66 -6.06
C ILE A 60 10.93 12.74 -6.71
N GLU A 61 10.92 13.96 -6.18
CA GLU A 61 11.74 15.05 -6.70
C GLU A 61 13.24 14.77 -6.57
N GLN A 62 13.68 14.25 -5.42
CA GLN A 62 15.06 13.80 -5.22
C GLN A 62 15.42 12.66 -6.18
N GLY A 63 14.55 11.66 -6.33
CA GLY A 63 14.75 10.56 -7.25
C GLY A 63 14.88 11.00 -8.72
N TYR A 64 14.13 12.03 -9.14
CA TYR A 64 14.27 12.62 -10.47
C TYR A 64 15.62 13.35 -10.65
N GLN A 65 16.09 14.08 -9.64
CA GLN A 65 17.40 14.74 -9.67
C GLN A 65 18.54 13.71 -9.77
N ASP A 66 18.44 12.61 -9.02
CA ASP A 66 19.42 11.53 -9.08
C ASP A 66 19.42 10.86 -10.46
N LEU A 67 18.23 10.59 -11.03
CA LEU A 67 18.11 10.03 -12.37
C LEU A 67 18.66 10.96 -13.44
N GLU A 68 18.49 12.27 -13.28
CA GLU A 68 19.07 13.27 -14.18
C GLU A 68 20.61 13.22 -14.14
N HIS A 69 21.20 13.02 -12.95
CA HIS A 69 22.64 12.81 -12.81
C HIS A 69 23.14 11.56 -13.55
N PHE A 70 22.43 10.43 -13.42
CA PHE A 70 22.79 9.17 -14.11
C PHE A 70 22.51 9.19 -15.61
N ARG A 71 21.50 9.94 -16.06
CA ARG A 71 21.20 10.13 -17.48
C ARG A 71 22.09 11.17 -18.16
N SER A 72 22.83 11.97 -17.39
CA SER A 72 23.76 12.94 -17.97
C SER A 72 24.76 12.21 -18.88
N GLU A 73 24.96 12.76 -20.09
CA GLU A 73 25.91 12.23 -21.07
C GLU A 73 27.33 12.13 -20.49
N GLN A 74 27.65 12.97 -19.50
CA GLN A 74 28.91 12.96 -18.76
C GLN A 74 29.09 11.71 -17.88
N TYR A 75 28.05 11.26 -17.18
CA TYR A 75 28.10 10.02 -16.38
C TYR A 75 28.17 8.80 -17.29
N ARG A 76 27.40 8.79 -18.39
CA ARG A 76 27.41 7.70 -19.38
C ARG A 76 28.78 7.51 -20.02
N ASP A 77 29.44 8.61 -20.39
CA ASP A 77 30.78 8.59 -20.97
C ASP A 77 31.85 8.14 -19.95
N LYS A 78 31.76 8.60 -18.70
CA LYS A 78 32.65 8.14 -17.61
C LYS A 78 32.48 6.64 -17.33
N TYR A 79 31.24 6.17 -17.20
CA TYR A 79 30.94 4.77 -16.93
C TYR A 79 31.36 3.84 -18.08
N ALA A 80 31.16 4.26 -19.33
CA ALA A 80 31.63 3.51 -20.49
C ALA A 80 33.16 3.40 -20.52
N LYS A 81 33.88 4.48 -20.18
CA LYS A 81 35.35 4.51 -20.14
C LYS A 81 35.94 3.65 -19.02
N GLU A 82 35.30 3.60 -17.86
CA GLU A 82 35.68 2.69 -16.76
C GLU A 82 35.41 1.22 -17.11
N ASN A 83 34.22 0.90 -17.66
CA ASN A 83 33.86 -0.49 -18.01
C ASN A 83 34.68 -1.07 -19.16
N LEU A 84 35.13 -0.24 -20.10
CA LEU A 84 35.99 -0.68 -21.19
C LEU A 84 37.48 -0.78 -20.78
N GLY A 85 37.81 -0.55 -19.50
CA GLY A 85 39.16 -0.71 -18.95
C GLY A 85 40.19 0.27 -19.52
N LEU A 86 39.74 1.34 -20.18
CA LEU A 86 40.56 2.29 -20.93
C LEU A 86 41.02 3.50 -20.09
N MET A 87 40.67 3.56 -18.79
CA MET A 87 41.02 4.69 -17.93
C MET A 87 41.72 4.23 -16.65
N ASN A 88 43.00 4.58 -16.51
CA ASN A 88 43.66 4.60 -15.20
C ASN A 88 43.16 5.84 -14.42
N PRO A 89 42.92 5.75 -13.11
CA PRO A 89 42.36 6.86 -12.34
C PRO A 89 43.30 8.08 -12.35
N GLY A 90 42.97 9.11 -13.13
CA GLY A 90 43.68 10.41 -13.15
C GLY A 90 43.89 11.11 -14.50
N GLU A 91 43.50 10.53 -15.64
CA GLU A 91 43.83 11.11 -16.96
C GLU A 91 42.66 11.88 -17.62
N LYS A 92 42.94 13.04 -18.23
CA LYS A 92 41.95 13.88 -18.94
C LYS A 92 41.89 13.48 -20.42
N ALA A 93 40.78 12.89 -20.86
CA ALA A 93 40.57 12.47 -22.25
C ALA A 93 40.01 13.60 -23.13
N LEU A 94 40.71 13.91 -24.23
CA LEU A 94 40.22 14.75 -25.34
C LEU A 94 39.57 13.84 -26.39
N VAL A 95 38.30 14.11 -26.75
CA VAL A 95 37.50 13.26 -27.64
C VAL A 95 37.50 13.83 -29.06
N ILE A 96 37.95 13.04 -30.04
CA ILE A 96 37.78 13.26 -31.48
C ILE A 96 36.84 12.16 -31.98
N THR A 97 35.72 12.56 -32.58
CA THR A 97 34.63 11.68 -32.98
C THR A 97 34.87 11.10 -34.38
N GLU A 98 34.80 9.77 -34.51
CA GLU A 98 34.49 9.10 -35.77
C GLU A 98 33.47 7.99 -35.49
N GLU A 99 32.39 7.96 -36.27
CA GLU A 99 31.21 7.12 -36.08
C GLU A 99 31.41 5.72 -36.69
N MET A 100 31.03 4.65 -35.98
CA MET A 100 30.61 3.39 -36.65
C MET A 100 29.80 2.42 -35.77
N ASN A 101 28.52 2.27 -36.17
CA ASN A 101 27.76 1.03 -36.41
C ASN A 101 27.72 -0.09 -35.33
N VAL A 102 26.54 -0.28 -34.72
CA VAL A 102 26.23 -1.35 -33.76
C VAL A 102 25.33 -2.40 -34.41
N VAL A 103 25.77 -3.66 -34.43
CA VAL A 103 24.92 -4.83 -34.68
C VAL A 103 25.00 -5.75 -33.46
N SER A 104 23.87 -6.13 -32.87
CA SER A 104 23.77 -7.11 -31.80
C SER A 104 22.65 -8.13 -32.05
N PHE A 105 23.00 -9.41 -31.93
CA PHE A 105 22.13 -10.59 -32.04
C PHE A 105 21.49 -10.94 -30.68
N PRO A 106 20.29 -11.53 -30.61
CA PRO A 106 19.75 -12.09 -29.37
C PRO A 106 20.03 -13.60 -29.25
N LEU A 107 20.42 -14.04 -28.04
CA LEU A 107 20.53 -15.45 -27.66
C LEU A 107 19.35 -15.87 -26.78
N THR A 108 18.78 -17.00 -27.16
CA THR A 108 17.67 -17.75 -26.58
C THR A 108 18.07 -18.46 -25.28
N ASP A 109 17.28 -18.33 -24.21
CA ASP A 109 17.25 -19.27 -23.09
C ASP A 109 15.85 -19.29 -22.44
N SER A 110 15.00 -20.24 -22.85
CA SER A 110 13.55 -20.25 -22.60
C SER A 110 13.08 -21.35 -21.62
N GLY A 111 13.94 -21.79 -20.68
CA GLY A 111 13.62 -22.88 -19.76
C GLY A 111 13.51 -22.51 -18.27
N ILE A 112 14.36 -21.60 -17.79
CA ILE A 112 14.55 -21.35 -16.35
C ILE A 112 13.90 -20.02 -15.91
N LEU A 113 13.69 -19.10 -16.87
CA LEU A 113 13.15 -17.76 -16.63
C LEU A 113 11.65 -17.75 -16.25
N ASN A 114 10.90 -18.77 -16.69
CA ASN A 114 9.45 -18.83 -16.48
C ASN A 114 9.08 -19.02 -15.01
N THR A 115 9.81 -19.83 -14.24
CA THR A 115 9.46 -20.08 -12.83
C THR A 115 9.70 -18.86 -11.96
N GLU A 116 10.79 -18.12 -12.19
CA GLU A 116 11.09 -16.89 -11.44
C GLU A 116 10.11 -15.76 -11.81
N GLN A 117 9.72 -15.65 -13.08
CA GLN A 117 8.69 -14.70 -13.52
C GLN A 117 7.29 -15.04 -12.99
N GLN A 118 6.94 -16.32 -12.90
CA GLN A 118 5.69 -16.80 -12.32
C GLN A 118 5.63 -16.48 -10.81
N GLU A 119 6.73 -16.69 -10.08
CA GLU A 119 6.82 -16.36 -8.66
C GLU A 119 6.75 -14.84 -8.42
N ALA A 120 7.43 -14.04 -9.23
CA ALA A 120 7.37 -12.59 -9.14
C ALA A 120 5.96 -12.04 -9.39
N THR A 121 5.27 -12.55 -10.42
CA THR A 121 3.90 -12.13 -10.77
C THR A 121 2.91 -12.52 -9.67
N TYR A 122 3.09 -13.70 -9.07
CA TYR A 122 2.27 -14.16 -7.94
C TYR A 122 2.46 -13.25 -6.71
N LEU A 123 3.69 -12.89 -6.38
CA LEU A 123 3.99 -12.01 -5.24
C LEU A 123 3.46 -10.60 -5.46
N GLU A 124 3.52 -10.09 -6.69
CA GLU A 124 2.96 -8.79 -7.03
C GLU A 124 1.43 -8.76 -6.91
N LEU A 125 0.75 -9.83 -7.33
CA LEU A 125 -0.69 -10.00 -7.12
C LEU A 125 -1.06 -10.04 -5.63
N LEU A 126 -0.28 -10.74 -4.81
CA LEU A 126 -0.50 -10.79 -3.36
C LEU A 126 -0.33 -9.42 -2.70
N ARG A 127 0.57 -8.58 -3.20
CA ARG A 127 0.82 -7.23 -2.67
C ARG A 127 -0.35 -6.27 -2.94
N GLN A 128 -1.10 -6.49 -4.01
CA GLN A 128 -2.25 -5.65 -4.40
C GLN A 128 -3.56 -6.03 -3.69
N MET A 129 -3.64 -7.22 -3.08
CA MET A 129 -4.87 -7.67 -2.41
C MET A 129 -4.99 -7.18 -0.96
N PRO A 130 -6.22 -6.86 -0.49
CA PRO A 130 -6.46 -6.52 0.91
C PRO A 130 -6.20 -7.72 1.82
N VAL A 131 -5.66 -7.46 3.01
CA VAL A 131 -5.18 -8.50 3.95
C VAL A 131 -6.24 -9.57 4.25
N ILE A 132 -7.51 -9.19 4.37
CA ILE A 132 -8.62 -10.14 4.62
C ILE A 132 -8.80 -11.16 3.49
N GLU A 133 -8.62 -10.74 2.24
CA GLU A 133 -8.76 -11.64 1.09
C GLU A 133 -7.59 -12.63 1.01
N HIS A 134 -6.38 -12.19 1.39
CA HIS A 134 -5.22 -13.06 1.50
C HIS A 134 -5.47 -14.24 2.46
N TRP A 135 -5.95 -13.93 3.68
CA TRP A 135 -6.26 -14.96 4.67
C TRP A 135 -7.42 -15.85 4.24
N LYS A 136 -8.44 -15.29 3.59
CA LYS A 136 -9.56 -16.07 3.07
C LYS A 136 -9.12 -17.08 2.00
N LEU A 137 -8.23 -16.65 1.10
CA LEU A 137 -7.70 -17.49 0.04
C LEU A 137 -6.81 -18.61 0.60
N PHE A 138 -5.96 -18.28 1.59
CA PHE A 138 -5.09 -19.24 2.26
C PHE A 138 -5.85 -20.29 3.09
N LEU A 139 -6.89 -19.87 3.83
CA LEU A 139 -7.62 -20.73 4.75
C LEU A 139 -8.69 -21.58 4.06
N PHE A 140 -9.39 -21.01 3.07
CA PHE A 140 -10.57 -21.66 2.48
C PHE A 140 -10.36 -22.16 1.05
N HIS A 141 -9.32 -21.73 0.33
CA HIS A 141 -9.17 -21.98 -1.11
C HIS A 141 -7.81 -22.59 -1.49
N ARG A 142 -7.31 -23.55 -0.70
CA ARG A 142 -6.04 -24.28 -1.00
C ARG A 142 -5.96 -24.87 -2.41
N LYS A 143 -7.07 -25.39 -2.95
CA LYS A 143 -7.12 -25.93 -4.32
C LYS A 143 -6.93 -24.86 -5.40
N LYS A 144 -7.42 -23.63 -5.18
CA LYS A 144 -7.22 -22.51 -6.11
C LYS A 144 -5.79 -21.97 -6.10
N ILE A 145 -5.07 -22.13 -4.98
CA ILE A 145 -3.65 -21.76 -4.90
C ILE A 145 -2.82 -22.68 -5.80
N GLU A 146 -3.08 -23.99 -5.78
CA GLU A 146 -2.40 -24.94 -6.65
C GLU A 146 -2.77 -24.75 -8.12
N GLU A 147 -4.02 -24.38 -8.42
CA GLU A 147 -4.44 -24.03 -9.78
C GLU A 147 -3.80 -22.72 -10.27
N LEU A 148 -3.74 -21.67 -9.46
CA LEU A 148 -3.07 -20.41 -9.81
C LEU A 148 -1.56 -20.60 -10.01
N LYS A 149 -0.94 -21.48 -9.22
CA LYS A 149 0.48 -21.86 -9.37
C LYS A 149 0.74 -22.73 -10.61
N ARG A 150 -0.28 -23.41 -11.15
CA ARG A 150 -0.18 -24.28 -12.35
C ARG A 150 -0.67 -23.63 -13.63
N ALA A 151 -1.56 -22.64 -13.54
CA ALA A 151 -2.20 -21.98 -14.67
C ALA A 151 -1.42 -20.77 -15.18
N LEU A 152 -0.34 -20.38 -14.49
CA LEU A 152 0.56 -19.30 -14.89
C LEU A 152 1.96 -19.85 -15.13
#